data_AF-A0A857VBB7-F1
#
_entry.id   AF-A0A857VBB7-F1
#
_cell.length_a   1.000
_cell.length_b   1.000
_cell.length_c   1.000
_cell.angle_alpha   90.00
_cell.angle_beta   90.00
_cell.angle_gamma   90.00
#
_symmetry.space_group_name_H-M   'P 1'
#
loop_
_entity.id
_entity.type
_entity.pdbx_description
1 polymer ?
#
loop_
_entity_poly.entity_id
_entity_poly.type
_entity_poly.pdbx_seq_one_letter_code
_entity_poly.pdbx_strand_id
1 'polypeptide(L)'
;MNDLLYAVTKTPEYQKTIDEVRSQRAERQPAQKSNTEEWGVHLIESLPSVLRAKAVAIMAAQAVSERVGRTRKYESDQTRQLALMAATPNWLLAKRQLDQHGKMMERPEKKKLLGPIITFNHALRKIIDAEQCSRMWQLTDFVGGVALTMGKSEEIARYAENAAQITLVGMRQEIAAESVLSSMQEVHGIRGANDEEELDGIDIVVNYNGVKVGIDIKSSQAAADEANAIARKHRDAKYMAVWSGFTGRDFGDELILKNWQLRNQQGYYRSVMDAVIQQVGHNVA
;
A
#
# COMPACT_ATOMS: atom_id res chain seq x y z
N MET A 1 -17.60 1.43 -13.40
CA MET A 1 -16.80 2.60 -13.84
C MET A 1 -17.55 3.83 -13.34
N ASN A 2 -17.03 4.55 -12.34
CA ASN A 2 -17.81 5.53 -11.56
C ASN A 2 -18.42 6.65 -12.43
N ASP A 3 -19.74 6.83 -12.35
CA ASP A 3 -20.52 7.80 -13.15
C ASP A 3 -20.10 9.27 -12.95
N LEU A 4 -19.48 9.59 -11.81
CA LEU A 4 -18.87 10.89 -11.54
C LEU A 4 -17.56 11.12 -12.32
N LEU A 5 -16.81 10.06 -12.61
CA LEU A 5 -15.61 10.11 -13.46
C LEU A 5 -16.02 10.33 -14.93
N TYR A 6 -17.14 9.75 -15.36
CA TYR A 6 -17.71 9.99 -16.68
C TYR A 6 -18.26 11.41 -16.83
N ALA A 7 -18.97 11.93 -15.82
CA ALA A 7 -19.53 13.28 -15.86
C ALA A 7 -18.45 14.38 -15.92
N VAL A 8 -17.36 14.24 -15.16
CA VAL A 8 -16.28 15.24 -15.11
C VAL A 8 -15.37 15.18 -16.34
N THR A 9 -15.16 14.01 -16.93
CA THR A 9 -14.37 13.87 -18.16
C THR A 9 -15.11 14.36 -19.41
N LYS A 10 -16.40 14.68 -19.27
CA LYS A 10 -17.26 15.25 -20.30
C LYS A 10 -17.50 16.75 -20.13
N THR A 11 -16.94 17.40 -19.10
CA THR A 11 -17.11 18.84 -18.96
C THR A 11 -16.35 19.56 -20.08
N PRO A 12 -16.94 20.62 -20.67
CA PRO A 12 -16.28 21.41 -21.72
C PRO A 12 -14.91 21.93 -21.29
N GLU A 13 -14.73 22.28 -20.02
CA GLU A 13 -13.50 22.80 -19.46
C GLU A 13 -12.41 21.73 -19.37
N TYR A 14 -12.77 20.50 -19.00
CA TYR A 14 -11.84 19.37 -18.97
C TYR A 14 -11.41 18.95 -20.37
N GLN A 15 -12.38 18.86 -21.30
CA GLN A 15 -12.11 18.48 -22.68
C GLN A 15 -11.24 19.53 -23.38
N LYS A 16 -11.53 20.82 -23.17
CA LYS A 16 -10.70 21.93 -23.67
C LYS A 16 -9.26 21.85 -23.14
N THR A 17 -9.09 21.60 -21.85
CA THR A 17 -7.76 21.49 -21.23
C THR A 17 -6.98 20.29 -21.79
N ILE A 18 -7.62 19.14 -21.96
CA ILE A 18 -7.00 17.94 -22.53
C ILE A 18 -6.67 18.12 -24.02
N ASP A 19 -7.53 18.78 -24.79
CA ASP A 19 -7.31 19.01 -26.21
C ASP A 19 -6.23 20.07 -26.46
N GLU A 20 -6.14 21.11 -25.62
CA GLU A 20 -5.01 22.05 -25.63
C GLU A 20 -3.69 21.33 -25.32
N VAL A 21 -3.66 20.44 -24.32
CA VAL A 21 -2.48 19.63 -23.99
C VAL A 21 -2.11 18.67 -25.12
N ARG A 22 -3.09 18.07 -25.81
CA ARG A 22 -2.85 17.17 -26.94
C ARG A 22 -2.36 17.89 -28.19
N SER A 23 -2.96 19.03 -28.54
CA SER A 23 -2.50 19.86 -29.67
C SER A 23 -1.08 20.35 -29.46
N GLN A 24 -0.75 20.83 -28.25
CA GLN A 24 0.60 21.32 -27.94
C GLN A 24 1.65 20.19 -27.89
N ARG A 25 1.22 18.95 -27.62
CA ARG A 25 2.07 17.74 -27.66
C ARG A 25 2.31 17.24 -29.07
N ALA A 26 1.33 17.39 -29.98
CA ALA A 26 1.46 17.02 -31.38
C ALA A 26 2.42 17.97 -32.15
N GLU A 27 2.53 19.22 -31.73
CA GLU A 27 3.40 20.22 -32.36
C GLU A 27 4.88 20.14 -31.92
N ARG A 28 5.24 19.36 -30.89
CA ARG A 28 6.57 19.44 -30.22
C ARG A 28 7.32 18.12 -30.02
N GLN A 29 7.28 17.21 -30.99
CA GLN A 29 8.33 16.20 -31.14
C GLN A 29 9.20 16.58 -32.34
N PRO A 30 10.53 16.84 -32.21
CA PRO A 30 11.45 16.33 -31.20
C PRO A 30 12.27 17.44 -30.48
N ALA A 31 12.99 17.06 -29.43
CA ALA A 31 13.99 17.87 -28.72
C ALA A 31 13.47 18.95 -27.75
N GLN A 32 13.09 18.53 -26.54
CA GLN A 32 13.57 19.18 -25.30
C GLN A 32 13.15 18.32 -24.10
N LYS A 33 14.15 17.65 -23.49
CA LYS A 33 13.96 16.79 -22.32
C LYS A 33 14.12 17.53 -20.98
N SER A 34 14.32 18.85 -20.98
CA SER A 34 14.63 19.63 -19.76
C SER A 34 13.53 20.59 -19.30
N ASN A 35 12.58 20.98 -20.14
CA ASN A 35 11.61 22.04 -19.80
C ASN A 35 10.19 21.51 -19.54
N THR A 36 9.88 20.26 -19.86
CA THR A 36 8.52 19.69 -19.69
C THR A 36 8.13 19.45 -18.23
N GLU A 37 9.10 19.20 -17.34
CA GLU A 37 8.84 18.99 -15.91
C GLU A 37 8.52 20.32 -15.19
N GLU A 38 9.23 21.39 -15.55
CA GLU A 38 9.08 22.71 -14.94
C GLU A 38 7.73 23.38 -15.29
N TRP A 39 7.26 23.22 -16.53
CA TRP A 39 5.98 23.79 -16.99
C TRP A 39 4.75 23.02 -16.48
N GLY A 40 4.87 21.70 -16.30
CA GLY A 40 3.82 20.87 -15.70
C GLY A 40 3.60 21.21 -14.21
N VAL A 41 4.69 21.45 -13.47
CA VAL A 41 4.64 21.89 -12.07
C VAL A 41 3.97 23.26 -11.94
N HIS A 42 4.36 24.24 -12.76
CA HIS A 42 3.71 25.56 -12.75
C HIS A 42 2.23 25.52 -13.13
N LEU A 43 1.82 24.61 -14.03
CA LEU A 43 0.41 24.43 -14.37
C LEU A 43 -0.38 23.85 -13.19
N ILE A 44 0.17 22.86 -12.48
CA ILE A 44 -0.42 22.31 -11.24
C ILE A 44 -0.53 23.41 -10.18
N GLU A 45 0.52 24.19 -9.98
CA GLU A 45 0.53 25.29 -9.01
C GLU A 45 -0.53 26.36 -9.31
N SER A 46 -0.92 26.53 -10.57
CA SER A 46 -1.98 27.47 -10.94
C SER A 46 -3.40 26.96 -10.63
N LEU A 47 -3.59 25.66 -10.43
CA LEU A 47 -4.91 25.07 -10.18
C LEU A 47 -5.40 25.31 -8.73
N PRO A 48 -6.73 25.40 -8.51
CA PRO A 48 -7.33 25.25 -7.19
C PRO A 48 -6.92 23.93 -6.51
N SER A 49 -6.74 23.93 -5.19
CA SER A 49 -6.19 22.79 -4.43
C SER A 49 -6.94 21.46 -4.64
N VAL A 50 -8.26 21.50 -4.86
CA VAL A 50 -9.07 20.30 -5.17
C VAL A 50 -8.73 19.72 -6.54
N LEU A 51 -8.38 20.57 -7.51
CA LEU A 51 -7.99 20.17 -8.85
C LEU A 51 -6.52 19.75 -8.93
N ARG A 52 -5.64 20.31 -8.09
CA ARG A 52 -4.23 19.87 -7.96
C ARG A 52 -4.10 18.40 -7.62
N ALA A 53 -4.85 17.94 -6.61
CA ALA A 53 -4.87 16.55 -6.20
C ALA A 53 -5.22 15.60 -7.37
N LYS A 54 -6.22 15.98 -8.17
CA LYS A 54 -6.65 15.21 -9.34
C LYS A 54 -5.61 15.27 -10.47
N ALA A 55 -5.02 16.44 -10.71
CA ALA A 55 -4.00 16.64 -11.73
C ALA A 55 -2.75 15.81 -11.44
N VAL A 56 -2.24 15.83 -10.21
CA VAL A 56 -1.14 15.00 -9.71
C VAL A 56 -1.44 13.51 -9.96
N ALA A 57 -2.61 13.03 -9.52
CA ALA A 57 -3.00 11.62 -9.70
C ALA A 57 -3.02 11.22 -11.19
N ILE A 58 -3.64 12.04 -12.04
CA ILE A 58 -3.80 11.77 -13.48
C ILE A 58 -2.45 11.77 -14.17
N MET A 59 -1.61 12.78 -13.94
CA MET A 59 -0.29 12.86 -14.58
C MET A 59 0.63 11.73 -14.15
N ALA A 60 0.63 11.38 -12.86
CA ALA A 60 1.38 10.24 -12.36
C ALA A 60 0.89 8.93 -12.99
N ALA A 61 -0.43 8.69 -13.03
CA ALA A 61 -1.01 7.50 -13.66
C ALA A 61 -0.75 7.44 -15.17
N GLN A 62 -0.82 8.57 -15.88
CA GLN A 62 -0.47 8.66 -17.31
C GLN A 62 1.00 8.33 -17.54
N ALA A 63 1.89 8.88 -16.72
CA ALA A 63 3.31 8.58 -16.79
C ALA A 63 3.61 7.09 -16.53
N VAL A 64 2.92 6.46 -15.57
CA VAL A 64 2.99 5.00 -15.35
C VAL A 64 2.52 4.25 -16.59
N SER A 65 1.34 4.57 -17.13
CA SER A 65 0.75 3.89 -18.28
C SER A 65 1.63 3.98 -19.54
N GLU A 66 2.15 5.18 -19.85
CA GLU A 66 3.05 5.40 -20.98
C GLU A 66 4.35 4.60 -20.86
N ARG A 67 4.88 4.44 -19.64
CA ARG A 67 6.11 3.68 -19.38
C ARG A 67 5.86 2.18 -19.45
N VAL A 68 4.83 1.68 -18.77
CA VAL A 68 4.45 0.26 -18.81
C VAL A 68 4.12 -0.20 -20.23
N GLY A 69 3.45 0.63 -21.03
CA GLY A 69 3.18 0.35 -22.44
C GLY A 69 4.42 0.27 -23.34
N ARG A 70 5.52 0.95 -22.97
CA ARG A 70 6.78 0.97 -23.72
C ARG A 70 7.77 -0.11 -23.28
N THR A 71 7.83 -0.43 -21.99
CA THR A 71 8.77 -1.40 -21.43
C THR A 71 8.00 -2.60 -20.87
N ARG A 72 7.79 -3.64 -21.69
CA ARG A 72 7.25 -4.94 -21.22
C ARG A 72 8.21 -5.73 -20.31
N LYS A 73 9.36 -5.15 -19.95
CA LYS A 73 10.44 -5.82 -19.20
C LYS A 73 10.83 -4.93 -18.01
N TYR A 74 10.59 -5.45 -16.81
CA TYR A 74 10.86 -4.88 -15.49
C TYR A 74 10.27 -3.47 -15.22
N GLU A 75 9.47 -3.37 -14.15
CA GLU A 75 9.00 -2.09 -13.64
C GLU A 75 10.22 -1.28 -13.14
N SER A 76 10.41 -0.04 -13.64
CA SER A 76 11.54 0.81 -13.25
C SER A 76 11.31 1.50 -11.90
N ASP A 77 12.38 2.02 -11.28
CA ASP A 77 12.26 2.69 -9.99
C ASP A 77 11.34 3.91 -10.03
N GLN A 78 11.50 4.70 -11.08
CA GLN A 78 10.64 5.85 -11.34
C GLN A 78 9.18 5.44 -11.57
N THR A 79 8.94 4.27 -12.19
CA THR A 79 7.57 3.77 -12.37
C THR A 79 6.91 3.44 -11.03
N ARG A 80 7.64 2.81 -10.10
CA ARG A 80 7.15 2.51 -8.75
C ARG A 80 6.87 3.78 -7.95
N GLN A 81 7.75 4.77 -8.00
CA GLN A 81 7.54 6.07 -7.35
C GLN A 81 6.33 6.82 -7.91
N LEU A 82 6.14 6.80 -9.24
CA LEU A 82 4.96 7.39 -9.88
C LEU A 82 3.68 6.65 -9.50
N ALA A 83 3.72 5.32 -9.34
CA ALA A 83 2.57 4.55 -8.86
C ALA A 83 2.19 4.94 -7.43
N LEU A 84 3.17 5.11 -6.54
CA LEU A 84 2.94 5.61 -5.17
C LEU A 84 2.33 7.02 -5.19
N MET A 85 2.91 7.94 -5.97
CA MET A 85 2.41 9.31 -6.13
C MET A 85 0.97 9.32 -6.67
N ALA A 86 0.62 8.42 -7.59
CA ALA A 86 -0.73 8.30 -8.13
C ALA A 86 -1.74 7.76 -7.10
N ALA A 87 -1.29 6.90 -6.18
CA ALA A 87 -2.13 6.31 -5.14
C ALA A 87 -2.39 7.25 -3.95
N THR A 88 -1.41 8.08 -3.58
CA THR A 88 -1.45 8.96 -2.40
C THR A 88 -2.73 9.83 -2.29
N PRO A 89 -3.24 10.48 -3.35
CA PRO A 89 -4.40 11.37 -3.22
C PRO A 89 -5.67 10.66 -2.75
N ASN A 90 -5.99 9.51 -3.34
CA ASN A 90 -7.19 8.74 -2.99
C ASN A 90 -7.02 8.02 -1.65
N TRP A 91 -5.81 7.52 -1.37
CA TRP A 91 -5.46 6.96 -0.06
C TRP A 91 -5.64 7.98 1.06
N LEU A 92 -5.09 9.18 0.91
CA LEU A 92 -5.16 10.23 1.94
C LEU A 92 -6.62 10.62 2.23
N LEU A 93 -7.45 10.71 1.20
CA LEU A 93 -8.88 10.97 1.36
C LEU A 93 -9.58 9.83 2.13
N ALA A 94 -9.36 8.58 1.70
CA ALA A 94 -9.96 7.40 2.32
C ALA A 94 -9.52 7.24 3.78
N LYS A 95 -8.24 7.41 4.07
CA LYS A 95 -7.67 7.29 5.41
C LYS A 95 -8.24 8.32 6.37
N ARG A 96 -8.34 9.59 5.94
CA ARG A 96 -8.97 10.64 6.76
C ARG A 96 -10.42 10.35 7.06
N GLN A 97 -11.17 9.86 6.08
CA GLN A 97 -12.57 9.47 6.28
C GLN A 97 -12.71 8.31 7.27
N LEU A 98 -11.84 7.29 7.17
CA LEU A 98 -11.81 6.17 8.12
C LEU A 98 -11.45 6.64 9.53
N ASP A 99 -10.49 7.54 9.69
CA ASP A 99 -10.07 8.01 11.01
C ASP A 99 -11.12 8.91 11.68
N GLN A 100 -11.79 9.76 10.89
CA GLN A 100 -12.80 10.69 11.40
C GLN A 100 -14.15 10.03 11.64
N HIS A 101 -14.57 9.12 10.77
CA HIS A 101 -15.94 8.61 10.72
C HIS A 101 -16.03 7.09 10.79
N GLY A 102 -14.92 6.36 10.73
CA GLY A 102 -14.91 4.90 10.65
C GLY A 102 -15.60 4.21 11.82
N LYS A 103 -15.66 4.78 13.02
CA LYS A 103 -16.42 4.17 14.12
C LYS A 103 -17.93 4.13 13.88
N MET A 104 -18.46 5.08 13.11
CA MET A 104 -19.89 5.21 12.80
C MET A 104 -20.30 4.56 11.47
N MET A 105 -19.32 4.20 10.63
CA MET A 105 -19.58 3.61 9.31
C MET A 105 -19.99 2.14 9.41
N GLU A 106 -20.95 1.76 8.57
CA GLU A 106 -21.33 0.37 8.38
C GLU A 106 -20.26 -0.40 7.60
N ARG A 107 -20.21 -1.73 7.76
CA ARG A 107 -19.20 -2.59 7.12
C ARG A 107 -19.11 -2.39 5.58
N PRO A 108 -20.21 -2.28 4.82
CA PRO A 108 -20.14 -2.06 3.38
C PRO A 108 -19.53 -0.70 3.00
N GLU A 109 -19.75 0.34 3.79
CA GLU A 109 -19.20 1.67 3.56
C GLU A 109 -17.69 1.68 3.79
N LYS A 110 -17.24 1.03 4.88
CA LYS A 110 -15.81 0.81 5.14
C LYS A 110 -15.13 0.09 4.00
N LYS A 111 -15.74 -0.99 3.48
CA LYS A 111 -15.18 -1.76 2.36
C LYS A 111 -14.92 -0.90 1.12
N LYS A 112 -15.76 0.12 0.84
CA LYS A 112 -15.53 1.05 -0.29
C LYS A 112 -14.28 1.91 -0.11
N LEU A 113 -13.89 2.19 1.14
CA LEU A 113 -12.70 2.97 1.46
C LEU A 113 -11.42 2.12 1.47
N LEU A 114 -11.53 0.79 1.50
CA LEU A 114 -10.36 -0.09 1.55
C LEU A 114 -9.62 -0.20 0.21
N GLY A 115 -10.30 -0.08 -0.93
CA GLY A 115 -9.64 -0.15 -2.25
C GLY A 115 -8.48 0.85 -2.42
N PRO A 116 -8.67 2.15 -2.14
CA PRO A 116 -7.58 3.13 -2.13
C PRO A 116 -6.47 2.83 -1.11
N ILE A 117 -6.81 2.21 0.03
CA ILE A 117 -5.82 1.81 1.04
C ILE A 117 -4.93 0.69 0.52
N ILE A 118 -5.54 -0.38 -0.01
CA ILE A 118 -4.87 -1.54 -0.61
C ILE A 118 -3.96 -1.08 -1.76
N THR A 119 -4.47 -0.23 -2.66
CA THR A 119 -3.69 0.29 -3.80
C THR A 119 -2.41 1.02 -3.36
N PHE A 120 -2.50 1.84 -2.31
CA PHE A 120 -1.35 2.54 -1.76
C PHE A 120 -0.38 1.60 -1.05
N ASN A 121 -0.89 0.64 -0.27
CA ASN A 121 -0.07 -0.37 0.39
C ASN A 121 0.72 -1.20 -0.62
N HIS A 122 0.11 -1.63 -1.72
CA HIS A 122 0.80 -2.34 -2.81
C HIS A 122 1.89 -1.49 -3.45
N ALA A 123 1.63 -0.20 -3.68
CA ALA A 123 2.62 0.70 -4.25
C ALA A 123 3.84 0.88 -3.32
N LEU A 124 3.62 1.03 -2.01
CA LEU A 124 4.70 1.04 -1.01
C LEU A 124 5.45 -0.29 -1.01
N ARG A 125 4.74 -1.42 -0.95
CA ARG A 125 5.33 -2.76 -0.89
C ARG A 125 6.28 -3.01 -2.05
N LYS A 126 5.88 -2.65 -3.28
CA LYS A 126 6.73 -2.75 -4.47
C LYS A 126 8.04 -1.96 -4.37
N ILE A 127 8.02 -0.78 -3.73
CA ILE A 127 9.22 0.05 -3.54
C ILE A 127 10.16 -0.62 -2.53
N ILE A 128 9.61 -1.19 -1.46
CA ILE A 128 10.38 -1.89 -0.42
C ILE A 128 10.98 -3.19 -0.96
N ASP A 129 10.20 -4.01 -1.66
CA ASP A 129 10.66 -5.29 -2.24
C ASP A 129 11.76 -5.07 -3.30
N ALA A 130 11.76 -3.91 -3.95
CA ALA A 130 12.82 -3.51 -4.87
C ALA A 130 14.05 -2.89 -4.16
N GLU A 131 14.04 -2.85 -2.83
CA GLU A 131 15.10 -2.30 -1.96
C GLU A 131 15.51 -0.85 -2.31
N GLN A 132 14.60 -0.06 -2.88
CA GLN A 132 14.90 1.33 -3.27
C GLN A 132 15.06 2.28 -2.09
N CYS A 133 14.47 1.92 -0.96
CA CYS A 133 14.51 2.67 0.27
C CYS A 133 14.86 1.69 1.39
N SER A 134 15.81 2.08 2.24
CA SER A 134 16.18 1.27 3.41
C SER A 134 15.59 1.82 4.70
N ARG A 135 15.09 3.06 4.69
CA ARG A 135 14.63 3.80 5.86
C ARG A 135 13.17 4.23 5.74
N MET A 136 12.44 4.16 6.85
CA MET A 136 11.04 4.57 6.90
C MET A 136 10.85 6.05 6.56
N TRP A 137 11.72 6.92 7.09
CA TRP A 137 11.57 8.36 6.90
C TRP A 137 11.57 8.78 5.42
N GLN A 138 12.29 8.07 4.55
CA GLN A 138 12.34 8.38 3.12
C GLN A 138 10.96 8.24 2.46
N LEU A 139 10.19 7.21 2.85
CA LEU A 139 8.86 6.96 2.31
C LEU A 139 7.81 7.89 2.94
N THR A 140 7.92 8.18 4.24
CA THR A 140 6.99 9.12 4.89
C THR A 140 7.19 10.54 4.36
N ASP A 141 8.44 10.99 4.22
CA ASP A 141 8.78 12.30 3.65
C ASP A 141 8.28 12.42 2.20
N PHE A 142 8.46 11.38 1.38
CA PHE A 142 7.89 11.34 0.02
C PHE A 142 6.37 11.55 0.03
N VAL A 143 5.64 10.84 0.91
CA VAL A 143 4.18 10.95 1.01
C VAL A 143 3.74 12.34 1.48
N GLY A 144 4.45 12.93 2.45
CA GLY A 144 4.25 14.31 2.89
C GLY A 144 4.47 15.32 1.76
N GLY A 145 5.57 15.17 1.04
CA GLY A 145 5.92 15.97 -0.14
C GLY A 145 4.83 15.92 -1.23
N VAL A 146 4.31 14.73 -1.54
CA VAL A 146 3.19 14.59 -2.49
C VAL A 146 1.96 15.35 -2.01
N ALA A 147 1.62 15.30 -0.72
CA ALA A 147 0.50 16.05 -0.16
C ALA A 147 0.69 17.58 -0.32
N LEU A 148 1.91 18.08 -0.11
CA LEU A 148 2.24 19.50 -0.34
C LEU A 148 2.11 19.88 -1.83
N THR A 149 2.61 19.04 -2.76
CA THR A 149 2.45 19.26 -4.20
C THR A 149 0.98 19.31 -4.62
N MET A 150 0.10 18.55 -3.95
CA MET A 150 -1.35 18.62 -4.14
C MET A 150 -2.00 19.90 -3.57
N GLY A 151 -1.21 20.84 -3.03
CA GLY A 151 -1.69 22.08 -2.42
C GLY A 151 -2.41 21.85 -1.08
N LYS A 152 -2.06 20.79 -0.34
CA LYS A 152 -2.56 20.59 1.03
C LYS A 152 -1.78 21.45 2.01
N SER A 153 -2.40 21.78 3.15
CA SER A 153 -1.70 22.48 4.24
C SER A 153 -0.61 21.61 4.83
N GLU A 154 0.38 22.24 5.48
CA GLU A 154 1.43 21.54 6.23
C GLU A 154 0.85 20.59 7.28
N GLU A 155 -0.27 20.95 7.90
CA GLU A 155 -0.98 20.09 8.84
C GLU A 155 -1.45 18.78 8.19
N ILE A 156 -2.02 18.86 6.97
CA ILE A 156 -2.47 17.67 6.23
C ILE A 156 -1.27 16.86 5.73
N ALA A 157 -0.17 17.52 5.33
CA ALA A 157 1.06 16.83 4.94
C ALA A 157 1.66 16.04 6.11
N ARG A 158 1.77 16.65 7.29
CA ARG A 158 2.21 15.99 8.52
C ARG A 158 1.29 14.85 8.93
N TYR A 159 -0.02 15.02 8.76
CA TYR A 159 -0.96 13.91 8.94
C TYR A 159 -0.68 12.77 7.96
N ALA A 160 -0.40 13.06 6.69
CA ALA A 160 -0.07 12.05 5.69
C ALA A 160 1.23 11.30 6.04
N GLU A 161 2.28 12.01 6.46
CA GLU A 161 3.52 11.41 6.97
C GLU A 161 3.25 10.43 8.12
N ASN A 162 2.52 10.88 9.16
CA ASN A 162 2.18 10.05 10.32
C ASN A 162 1.33 8.84 9.93
N ALA A 163 0.35 9.02 9.04
CA ALA A 163 -0.49 7.93 8.57
C ALA A 163 0.31 6.90 7.76
N ALA A 164 1.23 7.35 6.89
CA ALA A 164 2.14 6.48 6.15
C ALA A 164 3.09 5.75 7.11
N GLN A 165 3.58 6.42 8.16
CA GLN A 165 4.43 5.80 9.17
C GLN A 165 3.72 4.61 9.85
N ILE A 166 2.45 4.79 10.23
CA ILE A 166 1.65 3.71 10.83
C ILE A 166 1.50 2.53 9.87
N THR A 167 1.22 2.79 8.58
CA THR A 167 1.16 1.74 7.54
C THR A 167 2.49 0.99 7.43
N LEU A 168 3.62 1.71 7.37
CA LEU A 168 4.94 1.10 7.25
C LEU A 168 5.33 0.28 8.48
N VAL A 169 4.86 0.68 9.68
CA VAL A 169 5.07 -0.10 10.91
C VAL A 169 4.40 -1.47 10.81
N GLY A 170 3.22 -1.59 10.20
CA GLY A 170 2.56 -2.88 9.94
C GLY A 170 3.30 -3.65 8.85
N MET A 171 3.50 -3.02 7.70
CA MET A 171 4.08 -3.66 6.51
C MET A 171 5.46 -4.28 6.74
N ARG A 172 6.33 -3.64 7.53
CA ARG A 172 7.65 -4.21 7.86
C ARG A 172 7.55 -5.49 8.71
N GLN A 173 6.49 -5.65 9.51
CA GLN A 173 6.21 -6.86 10.27
C GLN A 173 5.80 -8.00 9.34
N GLU A 174 4.93 -7.71 8.37
CA GLU A 174 4.50 -8.65 7.34
C GLU A 174 5.68 -9.11 6.48
N ILE A 175 6.52 -8.18 6.02
CA ILE A 175 7.74 -8.47 5.25
C ILE A 175 8.70 -9.34 6.05
N ALA A 176 8.91 -9.04 7.34
CA ALA A 176 9.78 -9.85 8.19
C ALA A 176 9.21 -11.26 8.38
N ALA A 177 7.91 -11.38 8.62
CA ALA A 177 7.23 -12.67 8.72
C ALA A 177 7.37 -13.51 7.45
N GLU A 178 7.09 -12.90 6.29
CA GLU A 178 7.24 -13.52 4.99
C GLU A 178 8.69 -13.95 4.72
N SER A 179 9.66 -13.12 5.11
CA SER A 179 11.08 -13.42 4.93
C SER A 179 11.54 -14.59 5.80
N VAL A 180 11.03 -14.71 7.03
CA VAL A 180 11.33 -15.86 7.90
C VAL A 180 10.70 -17.12 7.31
N LEU A 181 9.40 -17.09 7.02
CA LEU A 181 8.65 -18.25 6.53
C LEU A 181 9.16 -18.75 5.17
N SER A 182 9.47 -17.86 4.23
CA SER A 182 10.04 -18.23 2.91
C SER A 182 11.40 -18.95 3.01
N SER A 183 12.11 -18.78 4.13
CA SER A 183 13.40 -19.44 4.37
C SER A 183 13.29 -20.81 5.07
N MET A 184 12.08 -21.21 5.50
CA MET A 184 11.85 -22.46 6.23
C MET A 184 11.58 -23.63 5.28
N GLN A 185 12.12 -24.81 5.60
CA GLN A 185 11.98 -26.01 4.75
C GLN A 185 10.56 -26.56 4.74
N GLU A 186 9.80 -26.32 5.81
CA GLU A 186 8.41 -26.73 5.99
C GLU A 186 7.43 -25.90 5.13
N VAL A 187 7.88 -24.77 4.57
CA VAL A 187 7.06 -23.89 3.74
C VAL A 187 7.24 -24.25 2.27
N HIS A 188 6.18 -24.79 1.66
CA HIS A 188 6.16 -25.20 0.26
C HIS A 188 5.67 -24.10 -0.70
N GLY A 189 5.21 -22.98 -0.15
CA GLY A 189 4.77 -21.82 -0.92
C GLY A 189 4.29 -20.71 -0.02
N ILE A 190 4.60 -19.47 -0.39
CA ILE A 190 4.19 -18.27 0.33
C ILE A 190 3.92 -17.15 -0.67
N ARG A 191 2.94 -16.32 -0.36
CA ARG A 191 2.66 -15.08 -1.09
C ARG A 191 1.94 -14.09 -0.18
N GLY A 192 2.00 -12.81 -0.53
CA GLY A 192 1.05 -11.82 -0.03
C GLY A 192 -0.39 -12.18 -0.40
N ALA A 193 -1.34 -11.66 0.38
CA ALA A 193 -2.75 -11.73 0.09
C ALA A 193 -3.10 -11.00 -1.22
N ASN A 194 -4.18 -11.44 -1.87
CA ASN A 194 -4.80 -10.68 -2.94
C ASN A 194 -5.81 -9.66 -2.36
N ASP A 195 -6.37 -8.78 -3.19
CA ASP A 195 -7.31 -7.75 -2.75
C ASP A 195 -8.51 -8.31 -1.97
N GLU A 196 -9.06 -9.46 -2.35
CA GLU A 196 -10.21 -10.08 -1.64
C GLU A 196 -9.79 -10.62 -0.27
N GLU A 197 -8.62 -11.26 -0.20
CA GLU A 197 -8.03 -11.77 1.03
C GLU A 197 -7.65 -10.63 2.00
N GLU A 198 -7.09 -9.52 1.49
CA GLU A 198 -6.80 -8.31 2.30
C GLU A 198 -8.08 -7.65 2.83
N LEU A 199 -9.16 -7.65 2.03
CA LEU A 199 -10.47 -7.19 2.48
C LEU A 199 -11.06 -8.05 3.62
N ASP A 200 -10.61 -9.30 3.73
CA ASP A 200 -10.96 -10.22 4.81
C ASP A 200 -9.88 -10.23 5.92
N GLY A 201 -8.91 -9.33 5.85
CA GLY A 201 -7.89 -9.10 6.88
C GLY A 201 -6.74 -10.10 6.86
N ILE A 202 -6.52 -10.80 5.75
CA ILE A 202 -5.37 -11.70 5.57
C ILE A 202 -4.23 -10.89 4.96
N ASP A 203 -3.02 -11.01 5.53
CA ASP A 203 -1.83 -10.32 5.00
C ASP A 203 -1.00 -11.26 4.12
N ILE A 204 -0.83 -12.52 4.56
CA ILE A 204 -0.03 -13.53 3.85
C ILE A 204 -0.78 -14.86 3.78
N VAL A 205 -0.51 -15.61 2.72
CA VAL A 205 -1.00 -16.98 2.53
C VAL A 205 0.19 -17.92 2.43
N VAL A 206 0.19 -18.94 3.29
CA VAL A 206 1.31 -19.86 3.48
C VAL A 206 0.84 -21.29 3.29
N ASN A 207 1.62 -22.08 2.57
CA ASN A 207 1.50 -23.54 2.52
C ASN A 207 2.59 -24.14 3.41
N TYR A 208 2.22 -24.51 4.64
CA TYR A 208 3.13 -25.05 5.64
C TYR A 208 2.80 -26.52 5.92
N ASN A 209 3.77 -27.42 5.73
CA ASN A 209 3.60 -28.88 5.84
C ASN A 209 2.39 -29.42 5.04
N GLY A 210 2.11 -28.82 3.88
CA GLY A 210 0.99 -29.21 3.01
C GLY A 210 -0.37 -28.59 3.38
N VAL A 211 -0.45 -27.79 4.45
CA VAL A 211 -1.67 -27.10 4.86
C VAL A 211 -1.60 -25.63 4.43
N LYS A 212 -2.58 -25.20 3.64
CA LYS A 212 -2.71 -23.81 3.20
C LYS A 212 -3.50 -22.98 4.23
N VAL A 213 -2.89 -21.93 4.75
CA VAL A 213 -3.48 -21.03 5.75
C VAL A 213 -3.27 -19.56 5.36
N GLY A 214 -4.30 -18.74 5.60
CA GLY A 214 -4.18 -17.28 5.55
C GLY A 214 -3.88 -16.74 6.95
N ILE A 215 -2.95 -15.81 7.06
CA ILE A 215 -2.48 -15.26 8.33
C ILE A 215 -2.55 -13.74 8.29
N ASP A 216 -3.08 -13.16 9.37
CA ASP A 216 -3.00 -11.74 9.71
C ASP A 216 -1.82 -11.53 10.65
N ILE A 217 -0.85 -10.71 10.27
CA ILE A 217 0.37 -10.45 11.03
C ILE A 217 0.18 -9.21 11.91
N LYS A 218 0.29 -9.40 13.22
CA LYS A 218 0.23 -8.33 14.21
C LYS A 218 1.61 -7.96 14.71
N SER A 219 1.77 -6.70 15.11
CA SER A 219 3.02 -6.18 15.70
C SER A 219 3.24 -6.56 17.16
N SER A 220 2.27 -7.23 17.81
CA SER A 220 2.39 -7.71 19.18
C SER A 220 1.52 -8.95 19.45
N GLN A 221 1.91 -9.75 20.44
CA GLN A 221 1.11 -10.90 20.89
C GLN A 221 -0.28 -10.48 21.38
N ALA A 222 -0.35 -9.41 22.17
CA ALA A 222 -1.63 -8.91 22.68
C ALA A 222 -2.61 -8.53 21.56
N ALA A 223 -2.12 -7.90 20.48
CA ALA A 223 -2.94 -7.56 19.33
C ALA A 223 -3.40 -8.81 18.55
N ALA A 224 -2.55 -9.82 18.42
CA ALA A 224 -2.92 -11.10 17.81
C ALA A 224 -3.99 -11.83 18.63
N ASP A 225 -3.81 -11.89 19.95
CA ASP A 225 -4.74 -12.54 20.87
C ASP A 225 -6.12 -11.86 20.87
N GLU A 226 -6.13 -10.52 20.89
CA GLU A 226 -7.36 -9.71 20.80
C GLU A 226 -8.09 -9.96 19.48
N ALA A 227 -7.37 -9.91 18.35
CA ALA A 227 -7.96 -10.15 17.04
C ALA A 227 -8.55 -11.57 16.92
N ASN A 228 -7.83 -12.59 17.39
CA ASN A 228 -8.32 -13.96 17.43
C ASN A 228 -9.53 -14.13 18.36
N ALA A 229 -9.57 -13.43 19.51
CA ALA A 229 -10.72 -13.47 20.41
C ALA A 229 -11.97 -12.87 19.76
N ILE A 230 -11.82 -11.76 19.02
CA ILE A 230 -12.90 -11.14 18.25
C ILE A 230 -13.39 -12.09 17.15
N ALA A 231 -12.48 -12.67 16.36
CA ALA A 231 -12.83 -13.62 15.31
C ALA A 231 -13.64 -14.82 15.84
N ARG A 232 -13.19 -15.43 16.96
CA ARG A 232 -13.93 -16.51 17.63
C ARG A 232 -15.32 -16.08 18.08
N LYS A 233 -15.48 -14.88 18.64
CA LYS A 233 -16.79 -14.32 19.02
C LYS A 233 -17.73 -14.22 17.80
N HIS A 234 -17.18 -13.95 16.63
CA HIS A 234 -17.90 -13.88 15.36
C HIS A 234 -17.97 -15.22 14.60
N ARG A 235 -17.50 -16.32 15.22
CA ARG A 235 -17.45 -17.68 14.63
C ARG A 235 -16.65 -17.75 13.32
N ASP A 236 -15.68 -16.85 13.16
CA ASP A 236 -14.74 -16.92 12.06
C ASP A 236 -13.58 -17.84 12.45
N ALA A 237 -13.79 -19.14 12.24
CA ALA A 237 -12.83 -20.18 12.58
C ALA A 237 -11.64 -20.28 11.58
N LYS A 238 -11.70 -19.53 10.48
CA LYS A 238 -10.65 -19.53 9.45
C LYS A 238 -9.65 -18.39 9.63
N TYR A 239 -10.07 -17.29 10.26
CA TYR A 239 -9.20 -16.17 10.57
C TYR A 239 -8.15 -16.56 11.61
N MET A 240 -6.89 -16.23 11.32
CA MET A 240 -5.76 -16.50 12.19
C MET A 240 -4.85 -15.29 12.27
N ALA A 241 -4.82 -14.63 13.43
CA ALA A 241 -3.86 -13.58 13.73
C ALA A 241 -2.63 -14.15 14.45
N VAL A 242 -1.45 -13.70 14.03
CA VAL A 242 -0.16 -14.17 14.55
C VAL A 242 0.71 -12.96 14.84
N TRP A 243 1.41 -12.95 15.97
CA TRP A 243 2.44 -11.95 16.22
C TRP A 243 3.65 -12.22 15.31
N SER A 244 4.23 -11.17 14.74
CA SER A 244 5.43 -11.27 13.91
C SER A 244 6.67 -11.80 14.64
N GLY A 245 6.67 -11.84 15.99
CA GLY A 245 7.86 -12.13 16.78
C GLY A 245 8.89 -11.00 16.80
N PHE A 246 8.58 -9.85 16.19
CA PHE A 246 9.41 -8.65 16.19
C PHE A 246 8.69 -7.46 16.81
N THR A 247 9.46 -6.52 17.34
CA THR A 247 9.00 -5.26 17.94
C THR A 247 9.53 -4.08 17.15
N GLY A 248 8.94 -2.90 17.33
CA GLY A 248 9.44 -1.69 16.67
C GLY A 248 10.91 -1.35 16.99
N ARG A 249 11.44 -1.84 18.13
CA ARG A 249 12.84 -1.67 18.51
C ARG A 249 13.78 -2.49 17.62
N ASP A 250 13.37 -3.66 17.19
CA ASP A 250 14.21 -4.56 16.37
C ASP A 250 14.51 -3.95 15.00
N PHE A 251 13.57 -3.19 14.47
CA PHE A 251 13.70 -2.48 13.20
C PHE A 251 14.40 -1.13 13.34
N GLY A 252 14.18 -0.42 14.46
CA GLY A 252 14.49 1.00 14.52
C GLY A 252 13.76 1.74 13.39
N ASP A 253 14.54 2.37 12.51
CA ASP A 253 14.07 3.08 11.31
C ASP A 253 14.22 2.25 10.02
N GLU A 254 14.67 0.99 10.10
CA GLU A 254 14.82 0.11 8.94
C GLU A 254 13.48 -0.45 8.47
N LEU A 255 13.35 -0.62 7.15
CA LEU A 255 12.19 -1.25 6.51
C LEU A 255 12.31 -2.77 6.44
N ILE A 256 13.54 -3.28 6.31
CA ILE A 256 13.84 -4.71 6.17
C ILE A 256 14.91 -5.08 7.20
N LEU A 257 14.68 -6.16 7.95
CA LEU A 257 15.63 -6.65 8.94
C LEU A 257 16.80 -7.39 8.28
N LYS A 258 17.93 -7.41 8.98
CA LYS A 258 19.11 -8.16 8.52
C LYS A 258 18.85 -9.66 8.58
N ASN A 259 19.43 -10.40 7.64
CA ASN A 259 19.28 -11.86 7.52
C ASN A 259 19.54 -12.64 8.81
N TRP A 260 20.47 -12.19 9.66
CA TRP A 260 20.73 -12.87 10.94
C TRP A 260 19.60 -12.70 11.94
N GLN A 261 18.91 -11.54 11.96
CA GLN A 261 17.74 -11.30 12.81
C GLN A 261 16.57 -12.19 12.38
N LEU A 262 16.37 -12.30 11.06
CA LEU A 262 15.33 -13.15 10.47
C LEU A 262 15.56 -14.63 10.79
N ARG A 263 16.77 -15.15 10.54
CA ARG A 263 17.09 -16.56 10.81
C ARG A 263 16.88 -16.97 12.26
N ASN A 264 17.15 -16.07 13.21
CA ASN A 264 16.97 -16.35 14.62
C ASN A 264 15.49 -16.56 15.01
N GLN A 265 14.53 -16.15 14.17
CA GLN A 265 13.10 -16.34 14.43
C GLN A 265 12.49 -17.61 13.82
N GLN A 266 13.26 -18.42 13.08
CA GLN A 266 12.72 -19.66 12.50
C GLN A 266 12.18 -20.64 13.56
N GLY A 267 12.82 -20.71 14.73
CA GLY A 267 12.34 -21.53 15.85
C GLY A 267 10.97 -21.07 16.36
N TYR A 268 10.79 -19.76 16.53
CA TYR A 268 9.51 -19.16 16.90
C TYR A 268 8.43 -19.47 15.86
N TYR A 269 8.71 -19.22 14.58
CA TYR A 269 7.74 -19.45 13.52
C TYR A 269 7.36 -20.92 13.35
N ARG A 270 8.27 -21.87 13.59
CA ARG A 270 7.93 -23.30 13.62
C ARG A 270 6.87 -23.59 14.69
N SER A 271 7.10 -23.14 15.92
CA SER A 271 6.12 -23.33 17.01
C SER A 271 4.77 -22.65 16.74
N VAL A 272 4.79 -21.44 16.17
CA VAL A 272 3.58 -20.72 15.79
C VAL A 272 2.81 -21.46 14.71
N MET A 273 3.48 -21.85 13.62
CA MET A 273 2.83 -22.50 12.48
C MET A 273 2.30 -23.89 12.83
N ASP A 274 3.01 -24.65 13.66
CA ASP A 274 2.53 -25.93 14.18
C ASP A 274 1.21 -25.75 14.98
N ALA A 275 1.12 -24.70 15.80
CA ALA A 275 -0.11 -24.39 16.53
C ALA A 275 -1.24 -23.93 15.58
N VAL A 276 -0.92 -23.13 14.55
CA VAL A 276 -1.89 -22.68 13.54
C VAL A 276 -2.52 -23.86 12.80
N ILE A 277 -1.70 -24.79 12.28
CA ILE A 277 -2.23 -25.93 11.53
C ILE A 277 -3.00 -26.92 12.40
N GLN A 278 -2.64 -27.06 13.69
CA GLN A 278 -3.42 -27.86 14.64
C GLN A 278 -4.83 -27.27 14.83
N GLN A 279 -4.93 -25.95 14.99
CA GLN A 279 -6.23 -25.28 15.12
C GLN A 279 -7.07 -25.42 13.86
N VAL A 280 -6.46 -25.29 12.67
CA VAL A 280 -7.17 -25.53 11.40
C VAL A 280 -7.64 -26.97 11.28
N GLY A 281 -6.81 -27.95 11.66
CA GLY A 281 -7.17 -29.37 11.66
C GLY A 281 -8.35 -29.71 12.58
N HIS A 282 -8.41 -29.09 13.76
CA HIS A 282 -9.55 -29.24 14.68
C HIS A 282 -10.85 -28.60 14.18
N ASN A 283 -10.77 -27.61 13.28
CA ASN A 283 -11.95 -26.93 12.73
C ASN A 283 -12.55 -27.67 11.50
N VAL A 284 -11.91 -28.73 11.00
CA VAL A 284 -12.34 -29.52 9.84
C VAL A 284 -12.85 -30.93 10.24
N ALA A 285 -12.54 -31.39 11.46
CA ALA A 285 -12.99 -32.66 12.03
C ALA A 285 -14.30 -32.50 12.83
#